data_AF-Q09BH7-F1
#
_entry.id   AF-Q09BH7-F1
#
_cell.length_a   1.000
_cell.length_b   1.000
_cell.length_c   1.000
_cell.angle_alpha   90.00
_cell.angle_beta   90.00
_cell.angle_gamma   90.00
#
_symmetry.space_group_name_H-M   'P 1'
#
loop_
_entity.id
_entity.type
_entity.pdbx_description
1 polymer ?
#
loop_
_entity_poly.entity_id
_entity_poly.type
_entity_poly.pdbx_seq_one_letter_code
_entity_poly.pdbx_strand_id
1 'polypeptide(L)'
;MTVSSEHLLAGPWGLPGDLDAELARALEQESYGTALALLRDVLPDNPPPRLLVLLAFVRFQDAREVMVTELMPAAQEALTLLERACEAGMSLEAVAPLREEVERALAEETARELAAERMTPERAEQAPLEEVLEAASLLRAAHPARAAELFLVGARRDASGRAPVHRADAGIALYQAGRVQEAQPLLEATLAVDWRTPELWPERLHVDWAATLLLERAHRAQDSAAFEAVWTQAMALGRQLQRPFPSNWLNQERLLSLLLERKDGPRAALVALRLESNREYLSRALAAQVAEARTLARHQSAPPS
;
A
#
# COMPACT_ATOMS: atom_id res chain seq x y z
N MET A 1 -1.02 -7.43 40.15
CA MET A 1 -2.17 -6.65 39.62
C MET A 1 -1.93 -6.52 38.13
N THR A 2 -2.74 -7.16 37.29
CA THR A 2 -2.62 -7.08 35.83
C THR A 2 -3.10 -5.70 35.39
N VAL A 3 -2.16 -4.80 35.12
CA VAL A 3 -2.46 -3.49 34.55
C VAL A 3 -2.82 -3.73 33.08
N SER A 4 -4.11 -3.80 32.78
CA SER A 4 -4.61 -3.90 31.41
C SER A 4 -4.16 -2.67 30.62
N SER A 5 -3.52 -2.87 29.46
CA SER A 5 -3.08 -1.80 28.54
C SER A 5 -4.23 -0.94 28.00
N GLU A 6 -5.49 -1.36 28.21
CA GLU A 6 -6.72 -0.64 27.83
C GLU A 6 -6.75 0.81 28.35
N HIS A 7 -6.20 1.07 29.54
CA HIS A 7 -6.19 2.43 30.09
C HIS A 7 -5.28 3.39 29.30
N LEU A 8 -4.22 2.90 28.64
CA LEU A 8 -3.34 3.73 27.81
C LEU A 8 -3.99 4.09 26.48
N LEU A 9 -4.88 3.21 26.00
CA LEU A 9 -5.59 3.34 24.73
C LEU A 9 -6.93 4.07 24.87
N ALA A 10 -7.38 4.42 26.07
CA ALA A 10 -8.63 5.17 26.29
C ALA A 10 -8.46 6.69 26.13
N GLY A 11 -9.44 7.42 25.58
CA GLY A 11 -9.40 8.88 25.53
C GLY A 11 -9.61 9.56 26.89
N PRO A 12 -9.47 10.90 26.97
CA PRO A 12 -8.96 11.81 25.93
C PRO A 12 -7.42 11.78 25.83
N TRP A 13 -6.88 12.10 24.64
CA TRP A 13 -5.44 12.13 24.39
C TRP A 13 -4.86 13.55 24.27
N GLY A 14 -5.71 14.58 24.30
CA GLY A 14 -5.30 15.98 24.26
C GLY A 14 -5.06 16.49 22.85
N LEU A 15 -5.76 15.92 21.87
CA LEU A 15 -5.68 16.35 20.48
C LEU A 15 -6.49 17.63 20.23
N PRO A 16 -6.08 18.48 19.27
CA PRO A 16 -6.74 19.77 19.04
C PRO A 16 -8.13 19.61 18.40
N GLY A 17 -9.08 20.46 18.80
CA GLY A 17 -10.43 20.49 18.21
C GLY A 17 -11.23 19.22 18.50
N ASP A 18 -11.92 18.69 17.48
CA ASP A 18 -12.78 17.50 17.59
C ASP A 18 -12.01 16.18 17.38
N LEU A 19 -10.68 16.24 17.24
CA LEU A 19 -9.87 15.08 16.84
C LEU A 19 -9.79 13.99 17.91
N ASP A 20 -9.91 14.32 19.20
CA ASP A 20 -10.04 13.29 20.25
C ASP A 20 -11.33 12.47 20.03
N ALA A 21 -12.43 13.10 19.61
CA ALA A 21 -13.68 12.37 19.34
C ALA A 21 -13.62 11.57 18.03
N GLU A 22 -12.96 12.11 17.00
CA GLU A 22 -12.75 11.39 15.74
C GLU A 22 -11.83 10.18 15.91
N LEU A 23 -10.74 10.33 16.67
CA LEU A 23 -9.83 9.23 16.98
C LEU A 23 -10.52 8.15 17.83
N ALA A 24 -11.31 8.54 18.83
CA ALA A 24 -12.10 7.58 19.60
C ALA A 24 -13.06 6.78 18.72
N ARG A 25 -13.78 7.46 17.82
CA ARG A 25 -14.67 6.80 16.85
C ARG A 25 -13.93 5.84 15.93
N ALA A 26 -12.77 6.24 15.42
CA ALA A 26 -11.95 5.40 14.55
C ALA A 26 -11.47 4.14 15.29
N LEU A 27 -11.04 4.26 16.55
CA LEU A 27 -10.62 3.13 17.37
C LEU A 27 -11.79 2.19 17.74
N GLU A 28 -12.95 2.74 18.08
CA GLU A 28 -14.17 1.96 18.36
C GLU A 28 -14.66 1.16 17.15
N GLN A 29 -14.41 1.67 15.95
CA GLN A 29 -14.74 1.02 14.68
C GLN A 29 -13.61 0.12 14.16
N GLU A 30 -12.50 -0.03 14.91
CA GLU A 30 -11.31 -0.76 14.48
C GLU A 30 -10.74 -0.23 13.13
N SER A 31 -10.99 1.05 12.83
CA SER A 31 -10.51 1.75 11.64
C SER A 31 -9.08 2.27 11.87
N TYR A 32 -8.14 1.34 12.06
CA TYR A 32 -6.76 1.65 12.45
C TYR A 32 -6.01 2.53 11.43
N GLY A 33 -6.25 2.34 10.14
CA GLY A 33 -5.68 3.21 9.10
C GLY A 33 -6.15 4.67 9.21
N THR A 34 -7.41 4.89 9.58
CA THR A 34 -7.95 6.23 9.86
C THR A 34 -7.34 6.80 11.13
N ALA A 35 -7.27 6.00 12.20
CA ALA A 35 -6.64 6.41 13.46
C ALA A 35 -5.16 6.79 13.27
N LEU A 36 -4.41 6.01 12.49
CA LEU A 36 -3.01 6.26 12.16
C LEU A 36 -2.84 7.57 11.35
N ALA A 37 -3.70 7.81 10.36
CA ALA A 37 -3.67 9.03 9.57
C ALA A 37 -3.97 10.28 10.42
N LEU A 38 -5.00 10.21 11.27
CA LEU A 38 -5.36 11.26 12.21
C LEU A 38 -4.18 11.59 13.13
N LEU A 39 -3.57 10.58 13.75
CA LEU A 39 -2.44 10.75 14.68
C LEU A 39 -1.22 11.37 14.00
N ARG A 40 -0.86 10.91 12.80
CA ARG A 40 0.29 11.45 12.05
C ARG A 40 0.12 12.91 11.66
N ASP A 41 -1.11 13.35 11.38
CA ASP A 41 -1.38 14.74 11.00
C ASP A 41 -1.28 15.75 12.16
N VAL A 42 -1.35 15.26 13.40
CA VAL A 42 -1.38 16.12 14.60
C VAL A 42 -0.34 15.78 15.65
N LEU A 43 0.54 14.82 15.38
CA LEU A 43 1.62 14.48 16.29
C LEU A 43 2.50 15.73 16.51
N PRO A 44 2.67 16.20 17.75
CA PRO A 44 3.60 17.28 18.02
C PRO A 44 5.04 16.76 17.86
N ASP A 45 6.01 17.66 17.67
CA ASP A 45 7.43 17.29 17.49
C ASP A 45 7.97 16.43 18.65
N ASN A 46 7.47 16.71 19.87
CA ASN A 46 7.74 15.91 21.07
C ASN A 46 6.41 15.33 21.61
N PRO A 47 5.97 14.17 21.09
CA PRO A 47 4.72 13.55 21.51
C PRO A 47 4.81 13.07 22.97
N PRO A 48 3.74 13.28 23.78
CA PRO A 48 3.61 12.64 25.08
C PRO A 48 3.79 11.12 24.97
N PRO A 49 4.37 10.46 25.99
CA PRO A 49 4.61 9.02 25.99
C PRO A 49 3.36 8.19 25.63
N ARG A 50 2.18 8.62 26.08
CA ARG A 50 0.90 7.96 25.78
C ARG A 50 0.55 8.00 24.29
N LEU A 51 0.83 9.11 23.60
CA LEU A 51 0.62 9.21 22.15
C LEU A 51 1.60 8.34 21.37
N LEU A 52 2.84 8.17 21.87
CA LEU A 52 3.80 7.23 21.28
C LEU A 52 3.31 5.78 21.38
N VAL A 53 2.77 5.37 22.54
CA VAL A 53 2.18 4.04 22.72
C VAL A 53 0.96 3.84 21.82
N LEU A 54 0.07 4.84 21.73
CA LEU A 54 -1.09 4.77 20.86
C LEU A 54 -0.71 4.69 19.38
N LEU A 55 0.29 5.48 18.95
CA LEU A 55 0.81 5.42 17.59
C LEU A 55 1.41 4.04 17.27
N ALA A 56 2.18 3.46 18.20
CA ALA A 56 2.72 2.11 18.07
C ALA A 56 1.61 1.07 17.91
N PHE A 57 0.56 1.16 18.75
CA PHE A 57 -0.59 0.28 18.70
C PHE A 57 -1.31 0.35 17.36
N VAL A 58 -1.75 1.55 16.93
CA VAL A 58 -2.52 1.67 15.67
C VAL A 58 -1.67 1.30 14.46
N ARG A 59 -0.36 1.61 14.46
CA ARG A 59 0.54 1.26 13.37
C ARG A 59 0.69 -0.25 13.21
N PHE A 60 0.81 -0.96 14.34
CA PHE A 60 0.91 -2.41 14.37
C PHE A 60 -0.41 -3.08 13.98
N GLN A 61 -1.55 -2.62 14.52
CA GLN A 61 -2.86 -3.20 14.20
C GLN A 61 -3.26 -2.99 12.74
N ASP A 62 -3.07 -1.78 12.19
CA ASP A 62 -3.32 -1.49 10.78
C ASP A 62 -2.55 -2.43 9.85
N ALA A 63 -1.26 -2.66 10.15
CA ALA A 63 -0.45 -3.58 9.38
C ALA A 63 -0.91 -5.04 9.53
N ARG A 64 -1.29 -5.45 10.74
CA ARG A 64 -1.74 -6.82 11.00
C ARG A 64 -3.04 -7.16 10.29
N GLU A 65 -3.97 -6.21 10.22
CA GLU A 65 -5.32 -6.46 9.69
C GLU A 65 -5.42 -6.23 8.18
N VAL A 66 -4.72 -5.22 7.65
CA VAL A 66 -4.95 -4.72 6.28
C VAL A 66 -3.72 -4.83 5.40
N MET A 67 -2.51 -4.85 5.97
CA MET A 67 -1.26 -4.77 5.21
C MET A 67 -0.19 -5.72 5.75
N VAL A 68 -0.42 -7.04 5.67
CA VAL A 68 0.51 -8.06 6.19
C VAL A 68 1.94 -7.89 5.65
N THR A 69 2.09 -7.43 4.39
CA THR A 69 3.41 -7.13 3.80
C THR A 69 4.15 -5.98 4.49
N GLU A 70 3.44 -5.12 5.24
CA GLU A 70 3.97 -4.01 6.04
C GLU A 70 4.13 -4.39 7.52
N LEU A 71 3.80 -5.62 7.93
CA LEU A 71 3.81 -6.02 9.34
C LEU A 71 5.20 -5.96 9.95
N MET A 72 6.23 -6.40 9.23
CA MET A 72 7.61 -6.33 9.71
C MET A 72 8.09 -4.89 9.95
N PRO A 73 8.04 -3.96 8.97
CA PRO A 73 8.41 -2.57 9.23
C PRO A 73 7.50 -1.90 10.27
N ALA A 74 6.21 -2.25 10.33
CA ALA A 74 5.30 -1.75 11.37
C ALA A 74 5.71 -2.20 12.76
N ALA A 75 6.10 -3.46 12.93
CA ALA A 75 6.54 -4.01 14.20
C ALA A 75 7.85 -3.34 14.67
N GLN A 76 8.81 -3.15 13.76
CA GLN A 76 10.06 -2.43 14.06
C GLN A 76 9.80 -0.97 14.47
N GLU A 77 8.92 -0.27 13.74
CA GLU A 77 8.49 1.10 14.07
C GLU A 77 7.79 1.13 15.44
N ALA A 78 6.88 0.20 15.70
CA ALA A 78 6.15 0.10 16.96
C ALA A 78 7.10 -0.15 18.15
N LEU A 79 8.08 -1.05 18.04
CA LEU A 79 9.07 -1.26 19.11
C LEU A 79 9.89 0.01 19.38
N THR A 80 10.32 0.70 18.34
CA THR A 80 11.03 1.98 18.46
C THR A 80 10.18 3.03 19.18
N LEU A 81 8.89 3.12 18.87
CA LEU A 81 7.96 4.04 19.52
C LEU A 81 7.73 3.69 20.99
N LEU A 82 7.64 2.41 21.34
CA LEU A 82 7.48 1.94 22.72
C LEU A 82 8.75 2.20 23.55
N GLU A 83 9.93 2.05 22.96
CA GLU A 83 11.21 2.40 23.59
C GLU A 83 11.28 3.89 23.89
N ARG A 84 10.94 4.74 22.90
CA ARG A 84 10.85 6.20 23.10
C ARG A 84 9.83 6.59 24.17
N ALA A 85 8.71 5.87 24.28
CA ALA A 85 7.73 6.11 25.33
C ALA A 85 8.32 5.81 26.72
N CYS A 86 9.10 4.74 26.86
CA CYS A 86 9.79 4.41 28.11
C CYS A 86 10.87 5.43 28.46
N GLU A 87 11.68 5.86 27.49
CA GLU A 87 12.68 6.92 27.66
C GLU A 87 12.04 8.24 28.11
N ALA A 88 10.82 8.52 27.64
CA ALA A 88 10.04 9.69 28.02
C ALA A 88 9.24 9.51 29.33
N GLY A 89 9.46 8.41 30.08
CA GLY A 89 8.96 8.22 31.45
C GLY A 89 7.79 7.24 31.61
N MET A 90 7.38 6.53 30.55
CA MET A 90 6.40 5.44 30.67
C MET A 90 7.04 4.24 31.39
N SER A 91 6.30 3.56 32.26
CA SER A 91 6.83 2.35 32.90
C SER A 91 6.87 1.18 31.92
N LEU A 92 7.91 0.35 32.02
CA LEU A 92 8.03 -0.88 31.21
C LEU A 92 6.83 -1.80 31.42
N GLU A 93 6.33 -1.92 32.65
CA GLU A 93 5.15 -2.73 32.97
C GLU A 93 3.89 -2.28 32.21
N ALA A 94 3.75 -0.97 31.97
CA ALA A 94 2.58 -0.43 31.28
C ALA A 94 2.61 -0.71 29.77
N VAL A 95 3.79 -0.81 29.16
CA VAL A 95 3.95 -1.11 27.72
C VAL A 95 4.20 -2.58 27.42
N ALA A 96 4.56 -3.39 28.42
CA ALA A 96 4.95 -4.78 28.26
C ALA A 96 3.94 -5.63 27.46
N PRO A 97 2.61 -5.54 27.69
CA PRO A 97 1.66 -6.37 26.94
C PRO A 97 1.72 -6.14 25.42
N LEU A 98 1.77 -4.87 25.00
CA LEU A 98 1.87 -4.54 23.59
C LEU A 98 3.26 -4.86 23.04
N ARG A 99 4.33 -4.61 23.81
CA ARG A 99 5.70 -4.94 23.41
C ARG A 99 5.86 -6.43 23.14
N GLU A 100 5.40 -7.29 24.04
CA GLU A 100 5.48 -8.75 23.90
C GLU A 100 4.71 -9.26 22.67
N GLU A 101 3.55 -8.66 22.38
CA GLU A 101 2.77 -8.97 21.19
C GLU A 101 3.52 -8.61 19.90
N VAL A 102 4.10 -7.41 19.85
CA VAL A 102 4.86 -6.93 18.69
C VAL A 102 6.15 -7.76 18.50
N GLU A 103 6.88 -8.08 19.58
CA GLU A 103 8.10 -8.90 19.51
C GLU A 103 7.80 -10.32 19.00
N ARG A 104 6.69 -10.93 19.44
CA ARG A 104 6.26 -12.24 18.95
C ARG A 104 5.96 -12.22 17.45
N ALA A 105 5.15 -11.26 17.01
CA ALA A 105 4.83 -11.10 15.59
C ALA A 105 6.07 -10.84 14.74
N LEU A 106 6.99 -9.99 15.24
CA LEU A 106 8.26 -9.73 14.55
C LEU A 106 9.12 -10.99 14.41
N ALA A 107 9.21 -11.81 15.47
CA ALA A 107 9.96 -13.06 15.43
C ALA A 107 9.37 -14.07 14.43
N GLU A 108 8.05 -14.19 14.38
CA GLU A 108 7.33 -15.04 13.43
C GLU A 108 7.57 -14.57 11.99
N GLU A 109 7.39 -13.28 11.70
CA GLU A 109 7.62 -12.71 10.36
C GLU A 109 9.09 -12.81 9.93
N THR A 110 10.03 -12.61 10.86
CA THR A 110 11.46 -12.80 10.60
C THR A 110 11.77 -14.25 10.22
N ALA A 111 11.17 -15.22 10.92
CA ALA A 111 11.36 -16.63 10.60
C ALA A 111 10.78 -16.98 9.21
N ARG A 112 9.63 -16.40 8.84
CA ARG A 112 9.02 -16.57 7.51
C ARG A 112 9.85 -15.95 6.41
N GLU A 113 10.38 -14.74 6.60
CA GLU A 113 11.26 -14.09 5.63
C GLU A 113 12.55 -14.90 5.43
N LEU A 114 13.21 -15.34 6.52
CA LEU A 114 14.41 -16.19 6.42
C LEU A 114 14.14 -17.53 5.73
N ALA A 115 12.94 -18.10 5.88
CA ALA A 115 12.53 -19.28 5.14
C ALA A 115 12.35 -18.98 3.65
N ALA A 116 11.69 -17.86 3.32
CA ALA A 116 11.52 -17.39 1.95
C ALA A 116 12.87 -17.10 1.27
N GLU A 117 13.82 -16.50 1.98
CA GLU A 117 15.19 -16.26 1.53
C GLU A 117 15.99 -17.54 1.23
N ARG A 118 15.52 -18.71 1.65
CA ARG A 118 16.12 -20.00 1.27
C ARG A 118 15.50 -20.59 0.00
N MET A 119 14.42 -20.00 -0.52
CA MET A 119 13.75 -20.43 -1.75
C MET A 119 14.49 -19.89 -2.97
N THR A 120 15.36 -20.70 -3.58
CA THR A 120 16.02 -20.35 -4.86
C THR A 120 15.13 -20.76 -6.04
N PRO A 121 15.35 -20.21 -7.25
CA PRO A 121 14.61 -20.63 -8.45
C PRO A 121 14.69 -22.14 -8.70
N GLU A 122 15.85 -22.76 -8.49
CA GLU A 122 16.06 -24.20 -8.68
C GLU A 122 15.25 -25.03 -7.67
N ARG A 123 15.21 -24.59 -6.41
CA ARG A 123 14.38 -25.22 -5.38
C ARG A 123 12.90 -25.04 -5.68
N ALA A 124 12.53 -23.86 -6.19
CA ALA A 124 11.16 -23.52 -6.54
C ALA A 124 10.62 -24.37 -7.69
N GLU A 125 11.45 -24.96 -8.55
CA GLU A 125 10.98 -25.89 -9.59
C GLU A 125 10.39 -27.19 -8.99
N GLN A 126 10.83 -27.57 -7.79
CA GLN A 126 10.45 -28.84 -7.15
C GLN A 126 9.57 -28.68 -5.90
N ALA A 127 9.62 -27.51 -5.25
CA ALA A 127 8.81 -27.22 -4.06
C ALA A 127 7.30 -27.15 -4.38
N PRO A 128 6.40 -27.34 -3.40
CA PRO A 128 4.96 -27.09 -3.57
C PRO A 128 4.71 -25.68 -4.12
N LEU A 129 3.77 -25.53 -5.07
CA LEU A 129 3.52 -24.24 -5.74
C LEU A 129 3.10 -23.16 -4.73
N GLU A 130 2.29 -23.52 -3.73
CA GLU A 130 1.85 -22.61 -2.66
C GLU A 130 3.04 -22.03 -1.89
N GLU A 131 4.00 -22.86 -1.48
CA GLU A 131 5.23 -22.41 -0.79
C GLU A 131 6.08 -21.48 -1.67
N VAL A 132 6.13 -21.72 -2.98
CA VAL A 132 6.86 -20.85 -3.92
C VAL A 132 6.20 -19.48 -4.00
N LEU A 133 4.87 -19.42 -4.08
CA LEU A 133 4.12 -18.17 -4.18
C LEU A 133 4.11 -17.40 -2.86
N GLU A 134 4.05 -18.08 -1.72
CA GLU A 134 4.22 -17.47 -0.40
C GLU A 134 5.61 -16.85 -0.27
N ALA A 135 6.68 -17.60 -0.60
CA ALA A 135 8.04 -17.09 -0.58
C ALA A 135 8.23 -15.89 -1.52
N ALA A 136 7.66 -15.94 -2.73
CA ALA A 136 7.71 -14.82 -3.68
C ALA A 136 7.01 -13.57 -3.12
N SER A 137 5.86 -13.75 -2.47
CA SER A 137 5.10 -12.64 -1.87
C SER A 137 5.84 -11.99 -0.71
N LEU A 138 6.44 -12.80 0.18
CA LEU A 138 7.26 -12.32 1.31
C LEU A 138 8.50 -11.56 0.83
N LEU A 139 9.17 -12.05 -0.22
CA LEU A 139 10.39 -11.43 -0.75
C LEU A 139 10.11 -10.17 -1.58
N ARG A 140 8.86 -9.87 -1.94
CA ARG A 140 8.57 -8.80 -2.91
C ARG A 140 9.03 -7.42 -2.46
N ALA A 141 8.93 -7.11 -1.17
CA ALA A 141 9.34 -5.81 -0.63
C ALA A 141 10.87 -5.70 -0.50
N ALA A 142 11.52 -6.69 0.12
CA ALA A 142 12.95 -6.65 0.44
C ALA A 142 13.85 -7.08 -0.74
N HIS A 143 13.42 -8.07 -1.53
CA HIS A 143 14.18 -8.69 -2.61
C HIS A 143 13.35 -8.82 -3.90
N PRO A 144 12.85 -7.70 -4.47
CA PRO A 144 11.87 -7.71 -5.57
C PRO A 144 12.34 -8.45 -6.83
N ALA A 145 13.64 -8.41 -7.16
CA ALA A 145 14.17 -9.14 -8.31
C ALA A 145 14.04 -10.66 -8.14
N ARG A 146 14.30 -11.16 -6.92
CA ARG A 146 14.20 -12.59 -6.59
C ARG A 146 12.75 -13.04 -6.50
N ALA A 147 11.89 -12.21 -5.90
CA ALA A 147 10.44 -12.44 -5.91
C ALA A 147 9.91 -12.62 -7.35
N ALA A 148 10.35 -11.77 -8.28
CA ALA A 148 9.96 -11.90 -9.68
C ALA A 148 10.37 -13.25 -10.30
N GLU A 149 11.58 -13.72 -10.03
CA GLU A 149 12.05 -15.02 -10.52
C GLU A 149 11.17 -16.17 -9.99
N LEU A 150 10.81 -16.13 -8.71
CA LEU A 150 9.93 -17.12 -8.09
C LEU A 150 8.49 -17.05 -8.66
N PHE A 151 7.94 -15.86 -8.87
CA PHE A 151 6.65 -15.69 -9.54
C PHE A 151 6.68 -16.22 -10.98
N LEU A 152 7.78 -16.05 -11.71
CA LEU A 152 7.93 -16.61 -13.06
C LEU A 152 8.04 -18.14 -13.04
N VAL A 153 8.68 -18.73 -12.02
CA VAL A 153 8.63 -20.19 -11.79
C VAL A 153 7.18 -20.63 -11.55
N GLY A 154 6.46 -19.95 -10.65
CA GLY A 154 5.06 -20.22 -10.36
C GLY A 154 4.17 -20.14 -11.62
N ALA A 155 4.36 -19.10 -12.44
CA ALA A 155 3.64 -18.92 -13.70
C ALA A 155 3.88 -20.03 -14.73
N ARG A 156 5.04 -20.69 -14.73
CA ARG A 156 5.33 -21.82 -15.63
C ARG A 156 4.70 -23.11 -15.14
N ARG A 157 4.62 -23.29 -13.82
CA ARG A 157 4.15 -24.52 -13.17
C ARG A 157 2.63 -24.54 -12.95
N ASP A 158 2.00 -23.37 -12.94
CA ASP A 158 0.58 -23.27 -12.65
C ASP A 158 -0.32 -23.74 -13.81
N ALA A 159 -0.98 -24.88 -13.58
CA ALA A 159 -1.97 -25.48 -14.48
C ALA A 159 -3.42 -25.06 -14.19
N SER A 160 -3.66 -24.28 -13.13
CA SER A 160 -5.01 -23.84 -12.72
C SER A 160 -5.55 -22.67 -13.54
N GLY A 161 -4.75 -22.09 -14.44
CA GLY A 161 -5.11 -20.93 -15.25
C GLY A 161 -4.78 -19.58 -14.60
N ARG A 162 -4.18 -19.55 -13.40
CA ARG A 162 -3.75 -18.31 -12.72
C ARG A 162 -2.34 -17.85 -13.11
N ALA A 163 -1.67 -18.52 -14.05
CA ALA A 163 -0.38 -18.10 -14.59
C ALA A 163 -0.32 -16.60 -15.00
N PRO A 164 -1.37 -15.97 -15.57
CA PRO A 164 -1.39 -14.52 -15.80
C PRO A 164 -1.23 -13.68 -14.53
N VAL A 165 -1.78 -14.09 -13.39
CA VAL A 165 -1.63 -13.42 -12.09
C VAL A 165 -0.16 -13.40 -11.70
N HIS A 166 0.49 -14.57 -11.71
CA HIS A 166 1.90 -14.68 -11.34
C HIS A 166 2.82 -13.92 -12.29
N ARG A 167 2.50 -13.85 -13.59
CA ARG A 167 3.25 -12.99 -14.53
C ARG A 167 3.07 -11.50 -14.23
N ALA A 168 1.87 -11.08 -13.82
CA ALA A 168 1.61 -9.70 -13.43
C ALA A 168 2.40 -9.35 -12.16
N ASP A 169 2.39 -10.21 -11.14
CA ASP A 169 3.19 -10.05 -9.93
C ASP A 169 4.70 -9.97 -10.23
N ALA A 170 5.20 -10.84 -11.12
CA ALA A 170 6.58 -10.78 -11.58
C ALA A 170 6.89 -9.44 -12.28
N GLY A 171 5.99 -8.95 -13.13
CA GLY A 171 6.14 -7.65 -13.79
C GLY A 171 6.22 -6.50 -12.79
N ILE A 172 5.36 -6.50 -11.77
CA ILE A 172 5.38 -5.47 -10.72
C ILE A 172 6.67 -5.57 -9.90
N ALA A 173 7.08 -6.77 -9.50
CA ALA A 173 8.29 -6.99 -8.73
C ALA A 173 9.56 -6.59 -9.52
N LEU A 174 9.64 -6.89 -10.82
CA LEU A 174 10.75 -6.40 -11.67
C LEU A 174 10.79 -4.88 -11.75
N TYR A 175 9.63 -4.22 -11.82
CA TYR A 175 9.56 -2.76 -11.83
C TYR A 175 10.06 -2.18 -10.50
N GLN A 176 9.63 -2.77 -9.37
CA GLN A 176 10.08 -2.40 -8.02
C GLN A 176 11.60 -2.59 -7.86
N ALA A 177 12.18 -3.62 -8.51
CA ALA A 177 13.62 -3.85 -8.57
C ALA A 177 14.38 -2.90 -9.51
N GLY A 178 13.71 -1.96 -10.19
CA GLY A 178 14.33 -1.07 -11.18
C GLY A 178 14.63 -1.73 -12.53
N ARG A 179 14.24 -3.00 -12.74
CA ARG A 179 14.42 -3.76 -14.00
C ARG A 179 13.30 -3.44 -14.99
N VAL A 180 13.13 -2.15 -15.29
CA VAL A 180 11.97 -1.61 -16.03
C VAL A 180 11.81 -2.20 -17.43
N GLN A 181 12.92 -2.46 -18.13
CA GLN A 181 12.89 -3.06 -19.48
C GLN A 181 12.34 -4.49 -19.47
N GLU A 182 12.63 -5.26 -18.42
CA GLU A 182 12.15 -6.64 -18.27
C GLU A 182 10.71 -6.68 -17.73
N ALA A 183 10.36 -5.72 -16.88
CA ALA A 183 9.00 -5.57 -16.37
C ALA A 183 8.00 -5.25 -17.49
N GLN A 184 8.37 -4.35 -18.41
CA GLN A 184 7.49 -3.81 -19.44
C GLN A 184 6.66 -4.87 -20.20
N PRO A 185 7.25 -5.90 -20.84
CA PRO A 185 6.47 -6.88 -21.60
C PRO A 185 5.48 -7.67 -20.71
N LEU A 186 5.79 -7.89 -19.44
CA LEU A 186 4.88 -8.57 -18.51
C LEU A 186 3.70 -7.67 -18.11
N LEU A 187 3.97 -6.39 -17.88
CA LEU A 187 2.93 -5.40 -17.56
C LEU A 187 2.02 -5.15 -18.78
N GLU A 188 2.57 -5.06 -19.99
CA GLU A 188 1.78 -4.94 -21.22
C GLU A 188 0.92 -6.20 -21.46
N ALA A 189 1.49 -7.39 -21.25
CA ALA A 189 0.73 -8.64 -21.33
C ALA A 189 -0.41 -8.69 -20.30
N THR A 190 -0.20 -8.11 -19.11
CA THR A 190 -1.25 -7.98 -18.08
C THR A 190 -2.45 -7.19 -18.61
N LEU A 191 -2.24 -6.10 -19.36
CA LEU A 191 -3.32 -5.31 -19.95
C LEU A 191 -4.01 -5.99 -21.15
N ALA A 192 -3.42 -7.04 -21.71
CA ALA A 192 -3.95 -7.77 -22.87
C ALA A 192 -4.77 -9.02 -22.50
N VAL A 193 -4.62 -9.52 -21.27
CA VAL A 193 -5.33 -10.71 -20.76
C VAL A 193 -6.81 -10.40 -20.49
N ASP A 194 -7.70 -11.36 -20.73
CA ASP A 194 -9.11 -11.25 -20.34
C ASP A 194 -9.31 -11.60 -18.86
N TRP A 195 -9.33 -10.59 -18.00
CA TRP A 195 -9.51 -10.73 -16.55
C TRP A 195 -10.95 -11.04 -16.11
N ARG A 196 -11.86 -11.32 -17.05
CA ARG A 196 -13.26 -11.67 -16.74
C ARG A 196 -13.47 -13.15 -16.43
N THR A 197 -12.46 -13.99 -16.61
CA THR A 197 -12.59 -15.43 -16.28
C THR A 197 -12.72 -15.63 -14.77
N PRO A 198 -13.41 -16.70 -14.31
CA PRO A 198 -13.60 -16.96 -12.89
C PRO A 198 -12.28 -17.02 -12.08
N GLU A 199 -11.22 -17.55 -12.68
CA GLU A 199 -9.91 -17.75 -12.03
C GLU A 199 -9.15 -16.43 -11.84
N LEU A 200 -9.41 -15.44 -12.71
CA LEU A 200 -8.70 -14.16 -12.73
C LEU A 200 -9.52 -13.00 -12.17
N TRP A 201 -10.85 -13.12 -12.15
CA TRP A 201 -11.75 -12.05 -11.70
C TRP A 201 -11.44 -11.49 -10.31
N PRO A 202 -11.11 -12.31 -9.28
CA PRO A 202 -10.72 -11.79 -7.97
C PRO A 202 -9.47 -10.90 -8.03
N GLU A 203 -8.56 -11.20 -8.97
CA GLU A 203 -7.23 -10.62 -9.10
C GLU A 203 -7.17 -9.46 -10.10
N ARG A 204 -8.30 -9.01 -10.63
CA ARG A 204 -8.38 -7.95 -11.66
C ARG A 204 -7.76 -6.61 -11.27
N LEU A 205 -7.37 -6.41 -10.01
CA LEU A 205 -6.58 -5.25 -9.56
C LEU A 205 -5.16 -5.22 -10.12
N HIS A 206 -4.61 -6.35 -10.59
CA HIS A 206 -3.32 -6.36 -11.28
C HIS A 206 -3.31 -5.48 -12.53
N VAL A 207 -4.46 -5.32 -13.19
CA VAL A 207 -4.63 -4.41 -14.33
C VAL A 207 -4.37 -2.96 -13.93
N ASP A 208 -4.87 -2.55 -12.77
CA ASP A 208 -4.72 -1.20 -12.21
C ASP A 208 -3.25 -0.90 -11.91
N TRP A 209 -2.56 -1.85 -11.26
CA TRP A 209 -1.12 -1.77 -11.01
C TRP A 209 -0.31 -1.70 -12.31
N ALA A 210 -0.57 -2.60 -13.25
CA ALA A 210 0.17 -2.62 -14.52
C ALA A 210 0.01 -1.32 -15.30
N ALA A 211 -1.21 -0.80 -15.39
CA ALA A 211 -1.47 0.49 -16.03
C ALA A 211 -0.72 1.64 -15.33
N THR A 212 -0.76 1.70 -14.00
CA THR A 212 -0.09 2.74 -13.21
C THR A 212 1.42 2.75 -13.45
N LEU A 213 2.07 1.60 -13.41
CA LEU A 213 3.53 1.49 -13.61
C LEU A 213 3.95 1.81 -15.04
N LEU A 214 3.13 1.44 -16.03
CA LEU A 214 3.34 1.80 -17.44
C LEU A 214 3.19 3.31 -17.68
N LEU A 215 2.24 3.98 -17.01
CA LEU A 215 2.08 5.43 -17.04
C LEU A 215 3.27 6.16 -16.42
N GLU A 216 3.76 5.70 -15.27
CA GLU A 216 4.98 6.23 -14.65
C GLU A 216 6.19 6.09 -15.58
N ARG A 217 6.34 4.93 -16.22
CA ARG A 217 7.41 4.69 -17.21
C ARG A 217 7.30 5.68 -18.37
N ALA A 218 6.11 5.80 -18.97
CA ALA A 218 5.88 6.71 -20.09
C ALA A 218 6.17 8.16 -19.69
N HIS A 219 5.81 8.57 -18.48
CA HIS A 219 6.14 9.90 -17.97
C HIS A 219 7.65 10.12 -17.84
N ARG A 220 8.40 9.20 -17.20
CA ARG A 220 9.86 9.31 -17.05
C ARG A 220 10.58 9.32 -18.41
N ALA A 221 10.07 8.59 -19.39
CA ALA A 221 10.57 8.58 -20.76
C ALA A 221 10.13 9.81 -21.58
N GLN A 222 9.28 10.70 -21.02
CA GLN A 222 8.66 11.81 -21.73
C GLN A 222 7.87 11.40 -22.98
N ASP A 223 7.35 10.17 -22.99
CA ASP A 223 6.58 9.61 -24.09
C ASP A 223 5.08 9.87 -23.89
N SER A 224 4.62 11.02 -24.39
CA SER A 224 3.21 11.40 -24.29
C SER A 224 2.29 10.45 -25.05
N ALA A 225 2.71 9.90 -26.19
CA ALA A 225 1.87 9.00 -26.97
C ALA A 225 1.62 7.68 -26.23
N ALA A 226 2.66 7.10 -25.64
CA ALA A 226 2.52 5.91 -24.80
C ALA A 226 1.66 6.20 -23.57
N PHE A 227 1.83 7.36 -22.94
CA PHE A 227 1.01 7.76 -21.79
C PHE A 227 -0.48 7.81 -22.14
N GLU A 228 -0.84 8.49 -23.23
CA GLU A 228 -2.22 8.59 -23.73
C GLU A 228 -2.83 7.22 -24.06
N ALA A 229 -2.05 6.36 -24.71
CA ALA A 229 -2.48 5.01 -25.08
C ALA A 229 -2.79 4.16 -23.85
N VAL A 230 -1.86 4.11 -22.89
CA VAL A 230 -2.04 3.35 -21.65
C VAL A 230 -3.21 3.90 -20.84
N TRP A 231 -3.34 5.23 -20.71
CA TRP A 231 -4.45 5.84 -19.98
C TRP A 231 -5.80 5.46 -20.57
N THR A 232 -5.93 5.57 -21.90
CA THR A 232 -7.16 5.24 -22.62
C THR A 232 -7.51 3.75 -22.48
N GLN A 233 -6.51 2.87 -22.60
CA GLN A 233 -6.68 1.44 -22.41
C GLN A 233 -7.12 1.11 -20.98
N ALA A 234 -6.47 1.68 -19.96
CA ALA A 234 -6.81 1.47 -18.56
C ALA A 234 -8.24 1.92 -18.23
N MET A 235 -8.68 3.07 -18.75
CA MET A 235 -10.06 3.54 -18.62
C MET A 235 -11.07 2.59 -19.28
N ALA A 236 -10.75 2.02 -20.44
CA ALA A 236 -11.60 1.04 -21.12
C ALA A 236 -11.70 -0.27 -20.34
N LEU A 237 -10.56 -0.81 -19.88
CA LEU A 237 -10.51 -2.02 -19.06
C LEU A 237 -11.26 -1.83 -17.74
N GLY A 238 -11.11 -0.68 -17.08
CA GLY A 238 -11.85 -0.38 -15.85
C GLY A 238 -13.37 -0.42 -16.05
N ARG A 239 -13.88 0.06 -17.20
CA ARG A 239 -15.30 -0.09 -17.55
C ARG A 239 -15.70 -1.55 -17.78
N GLN A 240 -14.89 -2.29 -18.54
CA GLN A 240 -15.13 -3.70 -18.85
C GLN A 240 -15.15 -4.58 -17.59
N LEU A 241 -14.29 -4.27 -16.63
CA LEU A 241 -14.13 -5.00 -15.36
C LEU A 241 -15.06 -4.48 -14.25
N GLN A 242 -15.97 -3.56 -14.59
CA GLN A 242 -16.91 -2.91 -13.65
C GLN A 242 -16.18 -2.32 -12.43
N ARG A 243 -14.97 -1.82 -12.66
CA ARG A 243 -14.09 -1.27 -11.64
C ARG A 243 -13.33 -0.08 -12.23
N PRO A 244 -13.90 1.14 -12.12
CA PRO A 244 -13.36 2.32 -12.79
C PRO A 244 -11.90 2.59 -12.42
N PHE A 245 -11.05 2.82 -13.42
CA PHE A 245 -9.65 3.16 -13.22
C PHE A 245 -9.47 4.65 -12.82
N PRO A 246 -8.55 4.97 -11.91
CA PRO A 246 -7.90 4.06 -10.95
C PRO A 246 -8.83 3.70 -9.79
N SER A 247 -8.75 2.45 -9.34
CA SER A 247 -9.60 1.83 -8.33
C SER A 247 -8.84 1.42 -7.06
N ASN A 248 -7.55 1.14 -7.16
CA ASN A 248 -6.68 0.89 -6.02
C ASN A 248 -6.24 2.24 -5.41
N TRP A 249 -6.38 2.40 -4.10
CA TRP A 249 -6.11 3.67 -3.42
C TRP A 249 -4.62 4.06 -3.46
N LEU A 250 -3.69 3.11 -3.32
CA LEU A 250 -2.25 3.37 -3.47
C LEU A 250 -1.95 3.90 -4.86
N ASN A 251 -2.55 3.30 -5.89
CA ASN A 251 -2.39 3.77 -7.26
C ASN A 251 -3.03 5.14 -7.49
N GLN A 252 -4.15 5.44 -6.83
CA GLN A 252 -4.77 6.76 -6.90
C GLN A 252 -3.83 7.85 -6.39
N GLU A 253 -3.17 7.66 -5.24
CA GLU A 253 -2.21 8.64 -4.70
C GLU A 253 -0.99 8.82 -5.62
N ARG A 254 -0.44 7.70 -6.13
CA ARG A 254 0.68 7.72 -7.08
C ARG A 254 0.32 8.48 -8.36
N LEU A 255 -0.85 8.18 -8.93
CA LEU A 255 -1.34 8.82 -10.14
C LEU A 255 -1.66 10.30 -9.93
N LEU A 256 -2.21 10.68 -8.77
CA LEU A 256 -2.47 12.09 -8.46
C LEU A 256 -1.16 12.89 -8.50
N SER A 257 -0.12 12.39 -7.81
CA SER A 257 1.21 13.03 -7.80
C SER A 257 1.78 13.11 -9.22
N LEU A 258 1.74 12.01 -9.97
CA LEU A 258 2.22 11.93 -11.35
C LEU A 258 1.51 12.94 -12.29
N LEU A 259 0.20 13.10 -12.15
CA LEU A 259 -0.61 13.98 -13.00
C LEU A 259 -0.39 15.46 -12.65
N LEU A 260 -0.19 15.78 -11.38
CA LEU A 260 0.21 17.12 -10.94
C LEU A 260 1.58 17.50 -11.49
N GLU A 261 2.57 16.61 -11.42
CA GLU A 261 3.90 16.81 -12.02
C GLU A 261 3.82 17.05 -13.53
N ARG A 262 2.93 16.32 -14.22
CA ARG A 262 2.65 16.50 -15.66
C ARG A 262 1.82 17.73 -15.99
N LYS A 263 1.28 18.42 -14.99
CA LYS A 263 0.30 19.51 -15.13
C LYS A 263 -0.94 19.09 -15.92
N ASP A 264 -1.42 17.86 -15.73
CA ASP A 264 -2.64 17.34 -16.35
C ASP A 264 -3.84 17.52 -15.40
N GLY A 265 -4.44 18.72 -15.45
CA GLY A 265 -5.53 19.11 -14.55
C GLY A 265 -6.78 18.22 -14.66
N PRO A 266 -7.34 18.00 -15.87
CA PRO A 266 -8.53 17.18 -16.05
C PRO A 266 -8.39 15.77 -15.46
N ARG A 267 -7.26 15.09 -15.71
CA ARG A 267 -7.04 13.76 -15.13
C ARG A 267 -6.74 13.81 -13.65
N ALA A 268 -5.96 14.79 -13.17
CA ALA A 268 -5.69 14.94 -11.75
C ALA A 268 -7.00 15.13 -10.96
N ALA A 269 -7.92 15.95 -11.47
CA ALA A 269 -9.24 16.14 -10.87
C ALA A 269 -10.11 14.88 -10.89
N LEU A 270 -10.03 14.06 -11.95
CA LEU A 270 -10.70 12.76 -12.00
C LEU A 270 -10.20 11.82 -10.89
N VAL A 271 -8.89 11.74 -10.69
CA VAL A 271 -8.27 10.91 -9.64
C VAL A 271 -8.60 11.46 -8.25
N ALA A 272 -8.56 12.78 -8.07
CA ALA A 272 -8.93 13.44 -6.82
C ALA A 272 -10.38 13.11 -6.40
N LEU A 273 -11.33 13.17 -7.33
CA LEU A 273 -12.73 12.79 -7.07
C LEU A 273 -12.85 11.32 -6.62
N ARG A 274 -12.04 10.43 -7.19
CA ARG A 274 -12.02 9.01 -6.80
C ARG A 274 -11.48 8.81 -5.39
N LEU A 275 -10.40 9.51 -5.02
CA LEU A 275 -9.86 9.47 -3.67
C LEU A 275 -10.90 9.91 -2.64
N GLU A 276 -11.57 11.03 -2.88
CA GLU A 276 -12.63 11.55 -2.00
C GLU A 276 -13.85 10.63 -1.90
N SER A 277 -14.16 9.88 -2.96
CA SER A 277 -15.28 8.94 -2.96
C SER A 277 -14.98 7.63 -2.23
N ASN A 278 -13.70 7.25 -2.14
CA ASN A 278 -13.27 5.96 -1.59
C ASN A 278 -12.73 6.06 -0.16
N ARG A 279 -12.40 7.25 0.33
CA ARG A 279 -11.80 7.44 1.66
C ARG A 279 -12.70 8.27 2.55
N GLU A 280 -12.92 7.75 3.76
CA GLU A 280 -13.57 8.48 4.83
C GLU A 280 -12.69 9.64 5.33
N TYR A 281 -11.37 9.46 5.30
CA TYR A 281 -10.39 10.46 5.71
C TYR A 281 -9.25 10.62 4.69
N LEU A 282 -8.89 11.87 4.40
CA LEU A 282 -7.71 12.24 3.63
C LEU A 282 -6.72 12.96 4.55
N SER A 283 -5.46 12.53 4.55
CA SER A 283 -4.41 13.26 5.26
C SER A 283 -4.28 14.69 4.74
N ARG A 284 -3.79 15.62 5.56
CA ARG A 284 -3.60 17.03 5.17
C ARG A 284 -2.78 17.18 3.89
N ALA A 285 -1.71 16.39 3.75
CA ALA A 285 -0.87 16.41 2.56
C ALA A 285 -1.65 15.98 1.30
N LEU A 286 -2.44 14.90 1.39
CA LEU A 286 -3.24 14.42 0.29
C LEU A 286 -4.40 15.37 -0.04
N ALA A 287 -5.04 15.95 0.98
CA ALA A 287 -6.08 16.96 0.82
C ALA A 287 -5.56 18.21 0.09
N ALA A 288 -4.30 18.61 0.35
CA ALA A 288 -3.65 19.71 -0.37
C ALA A 288 -3.45 19.37 -1.86
N GLN A 289 -2.98 18.17 -2.18
CA GLN A 289 -2.84 17.72 -3.58
C GLN A 289 -4.20 17.64 -4.30
N VAL A 290 -5.24 17.17 -3.61
CA VAL A 290 -6.62 17.16 -4.14
C VAL A 290 -7.12 18.57 -4.47
N ALA A 291 -6.86 19.54 -3.58
CA ALA A 291 -7.21 20.94 -3.82
C ALA A 291 -6.42 21.56 -4.98
N GLU A 292 -5.14 21.23 -5.10
CA GLU A 292 -4.28 21.64 -6.21
C GLU A 292 -4.81 21.10 -7.55
N ALA A 293 -5.14 19.82 -7.62
CA ALA A 293 -5.67 19.18 -8.83
C ALA A 293 -6.95 19.85 -9.33
N ARG A 294 -7.88 20.19 -8.42
CA ARG A 294 -9.11 20.93 -8.75
C ARG A 294 -8.83 22.33 -9.27
N THR A 295 -7.84 23.00 -8.71
CA THR A 295 -7.45 24.35 -9.10
C THR A 295 -6.83 24.34 -10.49
N LEU A 296 -5.91 23.40 -10.74
CA LEU A 296 -5.30 23.18 -12.04
C LEU A 296 -6.35 22.88 -13.13
N ALA A 297 -7.30 21.97 -12.86
CA ALA A 297 -8.36 21.62 -13.81
C ALA A 297 -9.23 22.83 -14.17
N ARG A 298 -9.60 23.66 -13.19
CA ARG A 298 -10.38 24.89 -13.41
C ARG A 298 -9.64 25.87 -14.31
N HIS A 299 -8.35 26.09 -14.09
CA HIS A 299 -7.53 26.97 -14.93
C HIS A 299 -7.43 26.48 -16.37
N GLN A 300 -7.34 25.17 -16.58
CA GLN A 300 -7.23 24.56 -17.92
C GLN A 300 -8.59 24.43 -18.64
N SER A 301 -9.70 24.56 -17.92
CA SER A 301 -11.05 24.52 -18.47
C SER A 301 -11.61 25.92 -18.80
N ALA A 302 -10.94 26.99 -18.37
CA ALA A 302 -11.33 28.35 -18.71
C ALA A 302 -10.92 28.68 -20.16
N PRO A 303 -11.81 29.28 -20.97
CA PRO A 303 -11.45 29.68 -22.33
C PRO A 303 -10.31 30.73 -22.30
N PRO A 304 -9.40 30.73 -23.29
CA PRO A 304 -8.35 31.75 -23.36
C PRO A 304 -9.01 33.14 -23.46
N SER A 305 -8.52 34.06 -22.61
CA SER A 305 -8.94 35.47 -22.57
C SER A 305 -8.44 36.22 -23.80
#